data_AF-A0A540N626-F1
#
_entry.id   AF-A0A540N626-F1
#
_cell.length_a   1.000
_cell.length_b   1.000
_cell.length_c   1.000
_cell.angle_alpha   90.00
_cell.angle_beta   90.00
_cell.angle_gamma   90.00
#
_symmetry.space_group_name_H-M   'P 1'
#
loop_
_entity.id
_entity.type
_entity.pdbx_description
1 polymer ?
#
loop_
_entity_poly.entity_id
_entity_poly.type
_entity_poly.pdbx_seq_one_letter_code
_entity_poly.pdbx_strand_id
1 'polypeptide(L)'
;MDPNPSKFPMLSYVLSRLPSLGPGPSKPAPAAPPDLCEIRIDGQPSDQPPILNQMPHLSDPKVLAAMQRAVSDVSQTRSVLKILGDRPDHELVDTAKARLAEIDSVLAKKLEELVLSPRPPDFDRLQWRVHLADKEAQLREQADKDKQGYKAIVQLDELHSAYDKLLKDAEQRLVKIYESAMAGVVEIEEEEQGGDEGLTNGQVPEEVAGILQEASGTTLDRVNLSGRQLQFLPEAFGSIRGLLLLDLSRNELKVLPESIGGLEKLEELNVSSNFLESLPESIGRLQNLKVLNATGNKLSALPDSICQCRSLVELDVSFNGLTFLPTNIGYELANLQKLSIQLNKIRSLPTSVCELRSLRYLDAHFNELRGLPLDFGRLTNLEILNLASNFTDLTELPETFGDLTNLKELDISNNQIHALPDTFGRLENLTKLNVDGNPLVIPPPDVVQQGVEAIKMFMGKRWLEILVEEERKSMLQVQEQEAGWLTRSTSWLKDYVSGVSEYLGSPRTPRDPVLDQQL
;
A
#
# COMPACT_ATOMS: atom_id res chain seq x y z
N MET A 1 -19.60 -25.18 16.32
CA MET A 1 -20.37 -25.86 15.26
C MET A 1 -19.65 -27.15 14.90
N ASP A 2 -20.19 -28.32 15.25
CA ASP A 2 -19.73 -29.56 14.62
C ASP A 2 -20.23 -29.56 13.15
N PRO A 3 -19.48 -30.12 12.19
CA PRO A 3 -19.94 -30.20 10.81
C PRO A 3 -21.28 -30.93 10.82
N ASN A 4 -22.31 -30.22 10.38
CA ASN A 4 -23.63 -30.80 10.34
C ASN A 4 -23.61 -31.93 9.30
N PRO A 5 -23.95 -33.18 9.67
CA PRO A 5 -23.92 -34.31 8.73
C PRO A 5 -24.82 -34.10 7.51
N SER A 6 -25.78 -33.16 7.58
CA SER A 6 -26.59 -32.75 6.42
C SER A 6 -25.93 -31.68 5.52
N LYS A 7 -24.97 -30.88 6.03
CA LYS A 7 -24.28 -29.83 5.26
C LYS A 7 -22.92 -30.28 4.72
N PHE A 8 -22.18 -31.12 5.46
CA PHE A 8 -20.84 -31.59 5.11
C PHE A 8 -20.70 -33.10 5.37
N PRO A 9 -21.34 -33.95 4.55
CA PRO A 9 -21.46 -35.38 4.81
C PRO A 9 -20.11 -36.13 4.72
N MET A 10 -19.21 -35.78 3.80
CA MET A 10 -17.90 -36.45 3.65
C MET A 10 -16.99 -36.14 4.83
N LEU A 11 -16.86 -34.86 5.18
CA LEU A 11 -16.09 -34.38 6.31
C LEU A 11 -16.60 -34.99 7.62
N SER A 12 -17.92 -35.05 7.82
CA SER A 12 -18.54 -35.68 9.01
C SER A 12 -18.22 -37.18 9.10
N TYR A 13 -18.25 -37.88 7.97
CA TYR A 13 -17.92 -39.31 7.90
C TYR A 13 -16.44 -39.58 8.22
N VAL A 14 -15.51 -38.82 7.64
CA VAL A 14 -14.07 -38.98 7.90
C VAL A 14 -13.72 -38.64 9.35
N LEU A 15 -14.30 -37.56 9.90
CA LEU A 15 -14.13 -37.18 11.30
C LEU A 15 -14.61 -38.26 12.28
N SER A 16 -15.69 -39.00 11.94
CA SER A 16 -16.19 -40.11 12.77
C SER A 16 -15.25 -41.33 12.84
N ARG A 17 -14.30 -41.44 11.90
CA ARG A 17 -13.36 -42.56 11.77
C ARG A 17 -11.96 -42.26 12.33
N LEU A 18 -11.70 -41.01 12.72
CA LEU A 18 -10.46 -40.64 13.39
C LEU A 18 -10.50 -41.07 14.86
N PRO A 19 -9.40 -41.64 15.41
CA PRO A 19 -9.32 -41.88 16.85
C PRO A 19 -9.41 -40.53 17.57
N SER A 20 -10.33 -40.41 18.52
CA SER A 20 -10.45 -39.19 19.33
C SER A 20 -9.16 -38.99 20.13
N LEU A 21 -8.46 -37.89 19.88
CA LEU A 21 -7.39 -37.41 20.76
C LEU A 21 -8.06 -36.88 22.05
N GLY A 22 -8.39 -37.80 22.95
CA GLY A 22 -8.83 -37.50 24.31
C GLY A 22 -7.64 -37.12 25.22
N PRO A 23 -7.85 -36.32 26.28
CA PRO A 23 -6.79 -35.97 27.23
C PRO A 23 -6.40 -37.16 28.10
N GLY A 24 -5.11 -37.25 28.47
CA GLY A 24 -4.53 -38.30 29.32
C GLY A 24 -5.04 -38.31 30.78
N PRO A 25 -4.65 -39.35 31.57
CA PRO A 25 -5.34 -39.70 32.81
C PRO A 25 -4.81 -38.94 34.03
N SER A 26 -5.72 -38.45 34.89
CA SER A 26 -5.41 -38.06 36.27
C SER A 26 -6.39 -38.69 37.27
N LYS A 27 -5.82 -39.04 38.44
CA LYS A 27 -6.23 -39.97 39.53
C LYS A 27 -7.43 -39.50 40.45
N PRO A 28 -7.89 -40.32 41.43
CA PRO A 28 -9.32 -40.52 41.76
C PRO A 28 -9.86 -39.94 43.10
N ALA A 29 -11.20 -40.05 43.24
CA ALA A 29 -12.07 -40.23 44.44
C ALA A 29 -12.72 -38.98 45.10
N PRO A 30 -13.84 -39.07 45.87
CA PRO A 30 -14.88 -40.12 46.00
C PRO A 30 -16.38 -39.65 46.02
N ALA A 31 -17.30 -40.64 46.00
CA ALA A 31 -18.64 -40.71 46.63
C ALA A 31 -19.93 -40.16 45.92
N ALA A 32 -20.50 -40.98 45.02
CA ALA A 32 -21.87 -41.58 44.95
C ALA A 32 -23.06 -41.07 45.84
N PRO A 33 -24.35 -41.46 45.58
CA PRO A 33 -25.11 -41.84 44.34
C PRO A 33 -26.60 -41.32 44.39
N PRO A 34 -27.64 -41.98 43.83
CA PRO A 34 -27.85 -42.59 42.50
C PRO A 34 -29.07 -41.98 41.75
N ASP A 35 -29.15 -42.13 40.43
CA ASP A 35 -30.23 -42.90 39.80
C ASP A 35 -30.10 -42.94 38.27
N LEU A 36 -30.62 -44.04 37.72
CA LEU A 36 -30.92 -44.35 36.31
C LEU A 36 -29.88 -45.16 35.51
N CYS A 37 -30.15 -46.47 35.56
CA CYS A 37 -30.29 -47.37 34.42
C CYS A 37 -29.07 -47.63 33.53
N GLU A 38 -28.53 -48.84 33.71
CA GLU A 38 -27.76 -49.60 32.74
C GLU A 38 -28.45 -49.61 31.36
N ILE A 39 -27.69 -49.29 30.31
CA ILE A 39 -27.88 -49.93 29.00
C ILE A 39 -26.52 -50.51 28.59
N ARG A 40 -26.49 -51.83 28.53
CA ARG A 40 -25.39 -52.66 28.03
C ARG A 40 -25.13 -52.38 26.57
N ILE A 41 -23.84 -52.37 26.21
CA ILE A 41 -23.35 -52.49 24.85
C ILE A 41 -23.45 -53.98 24.49
N ASP A 42 -24.43 -54.34 23.67
CA ASP A 42 -24.44 -55.57 22.89
C ASP A 42 -24.44 -55.18 21.41
N GLY A 43 -23.44 -55.67 20.67
CA GLY A 43 -23.30 -55.42 19.25
C GLY A 43 -24.12 -56.39 18.41
N GLN A 44 -24.71 -55.88 17.33
CA GLN A 44 -24.74 -56.51 15.99
C GLN A 44 -25.26 -55.50 14.94
N PRO A 45 -25.04 -55.72 13.63
CA PRO A 45 -24.52 -54.73 12.71
C PRO A 45 -25.60 -54.23 11.74
N SER A 46 -26.08 -53.01 11.92
CA SER A 46 -26.98 -52.39 10.95
C SER A 46 -27.03 -50.89 11.19
N ASP A 47 -26.08 -50.19 10.57
CA ASP A 47 -26.35 -49.03 9.73
C ASP A 47 -25.00 -48.51 9.27
N GLN A 48 -24.56 -49.00 8.11
CA GLN A 48 -23.54 -48.30 7.34
C GLN A 48 -24.04 -46.85 7.18
N PRO A 49 -23.23 -45.82 7.44
CA PRO A 49 -23.68 -44.47 7.21
C PRO A 49 -24.11 -44.35 5.74
N PRO A 50 -25.24 -43.67 5.45
CA PRO A 50 -25.87 -43.64 4.12
C PRO A 50 -24.94 -43.21 2.99
N ILE A 51 -23.83 -42.56 3.35
CA ILE A 51 -22.76 -42.13 2.46
C ILE A 51 -21.97 -43.28 1.82
N LEU A 52 -21.78 -44.42 2.50
CA LEU A 52 -21.02 -45.57 1.98
C LEU A 52 -21.77 -46.31 0.87
N ASN A 53 -23.11 -46.27 0.89
CA ASN A 53 -23.96 -46.79 -0.20
C ASN A 53 -23.94 -45.89 -1.43
N GLN A 54 -23.63 -44.60 -1.26
CA GLN A 54 -23.51 -43.62 -2.35
C GLN A 54 -22.06 -43.54 -2.87
N MET A 55 -21.06 -43.90 -2.04
CA MET A 55 -19.64 -43.74 -2.32
C MET A 55 -18.82 -44.96 -1.85
N PRO A 56 -18.68 -46.02 -2.69
CA PRO A 56 -18.07 -47.29 -2.29
C PRO A 56 -16.55 -47.22 -2.08
N HIS A 57 -15.85 -46.27 -2.70
CA HIS A 57 -14.39 -46.15 -2.66
C HIS A 57 -13.85 -45.46 -1.39
N LEU A 58 -14.73 -44.98 -0.50
CA LEU A 58 -14.38 -44.39 0.80
C LEU A 58 -13.78 -45.40 1.79
N SER A 59 -13.86 -46.70 1.45
CA SER A 59 -13.32 -47.80 2.26
C SER A 59 -11.85 -48.10 1.96
N ASP A 60 -11.25 -47.47 0.94
CA ASP A 60 -9.85 -47.71 0.57
C ASP A 60 -8.91 -47.06 1.60
N PRO A 61 -7.98 -47.83 2.23
CA PRO A 61 -7.04 -47.32 3.20
C PRO A 61 -6.11 -46.21 2.67
N LYS A 62 -5.82 -46.15 1.37
CA LYS A 62 -5.00 -45.08 0.76
C LYS A 62 -5.77 -43.76 0.67
N VAL A 63 -7.05 -43.84 0.31
CA VAL A 63 -7.96 -42.68 0.25
C VAL A 63 -8.22 -42.16 1.66
N LEU A 64 -8.45 -43.04 2.63
CA LEU A 64 -8.58 -42.66 4.04
C LEU A 64 -7.31 -41.97 4.58
N ALA A 65 -6.11 -42.46 4.27
CA ALA A 65 -4.86 -41.82 4.70
C ALA A 65 -4.64 -40.43 4.09
N ALA A 66 -5.02 -40.23 2.81
CA ALA A 66 -4.98 -38.92 2.16
C ALA A 66 -6.02 -37.95 2.77
N MET A 67 -7.24 -38.45 3.02
CA MET A 67 -8.31 -37.69 3.68
C MET A 67 -7.97 -37.33 5.14
N GLN A 68 -7.25 -38.19 5.86
CA GLN A 68 -6.84 -37.93 7.25
C GLN A 68 -5.96 -36.68 7.38
N ARG A 69 -5.10 -36.38 6.39
CA ARG A 69 -4.27 -35.16 6.40
C ARG A 69 -5.13 -33.90 6.20
N ALA A 70 -6.03 -33.91 5.21
CA ALA A 70 -6.92 -32.79 4.92
C ALA A 70 -7.88 -32.44 6.08
N VAL A 71 -8.14 -33.39 6.98
CA VAL A 71 -9.04 -33.24 8.13
C VAL A 71 -8.30 -32.84 9.42
N SER A 72 -6.97 -32.98 9.47
CA SER A 72 -6.16 -32.51 10.60
C SER A 72 -6.33 -31.00 10.82
N ASP A 73 -6.32 -30.22 9.74
CA ASP A 73 -6.45 -28.75 9.78
C ASP A 73 -7.83 -28.33 10.30
N VAL A 74 -8.88 -29.08 9.93
CA VAL A 74 -10.25 -28.91 10.43
C VAL A 74 -10.36 -29.25 11.94
N SER A 75 -9.54 -30.19 12.42
CA SER A 75 -9.54 -30.57 13.84
C SER A 75 -8.83 -29.55 14.74
N GLN A 76 -7.80 -28.87 14.23
CA GLN A 76 -7.09 -27.82 14.95
C GLN A 76 -7.96 -26.56 15.07
N THR A 77 -8.57 -26.15 13.96
CA THR A 77 -9.55 -25.05 13.91
C THR A 77 -10.77 -25.29 14.81
N ARG A 78 -11.22 -26.54 14.98
CA ARG A 78 -12.25 -26.94 15.96
C ARG A 78 -11.87 -26.61 17.41
N SER A 79 -10.59 -26.77 17.77
CA SER A 79 -10.14 -26.50 19.14
C SER A 79 -10.23 -25.00 19.48
N VAL A 80 -9.93 -24.15 18.49
CA VAL A 80 -10.01 -22.69 18.60
C VAL A 80 -11.46 -22.23 18.74
N LEU A 81 -12.37 -22.74 17.90
CA LEU A 81 -13.80 -22.41 17.97
C LEU A 81 -14.47 -22.81 19.29
N LYS A 82 -14.04 -23.91 19.91
CA LYS A 82 -14.57 -24.33 21.22
C LYS A 82 -14.24 -23.34 22.34
N ILE A 83 -13.17 -22.55 22.15
CA ILE A 83 -12.76 -21.50 23.09
C ILE A 83 -13.56 -20.21 22.84
N LEU A 84 -13.96 -19.94 21.59
CA LEU A 84 -14.65 -18.71 21.17
C LEU A 84 -16.14 -18.66 21.51
N GLY A 85 -16.81 -19.81 21.64
CA GLY A 85 -18.23 -19.88 22.03
C GLY A 85 -19.21 -19.94 20.84
N ASP A 86 -20.48 -19.64 21.11
CA ASP A 86 -21.56 -19.74 20.13
C ASP A 86 -21.59 -18.53 19.19
N ARG A 87 -22.01 -18.77 17.94
CA ARG A 87 -22.12 -17.72 16.92
C ARG A 87 -23.20 -16.72 17.32
N PRO A 88 -22.93 -15.41 17.26
CA PRO A 88 -23.94 -14.37 17.43
C PRO A 88 -25.08 -14.51 16.42
N ASP A 89 -26.30 -14.21 16.85
CA ASP A 89 -27.47 -14.19 15.96
C ASP A 89 -27.35 -13.02 14.95
N HIS A 90 -27.90 -13.20 13.75
CA HIS A 90 -27.88 -12.20 12.68
C HIS A 90 -28.54 -10.89 13.12
N GLU A 91 -29.61 -10.97 13.92
CA GLU A 91 -30.27 -9.78 14.49
C GLU A 91 -29.34 -8.98 15.41
N LEU A 92 -28.50 -9.66 16.20
CA LEU A 92 -27.53 -9.02 17.09
C LEU A 92 -26.40 -8.36 16.31
N VAL A 93 -25.93 -8.99 15.23
CA VAL A 93 -24.88 -8.45 14.35
C VAL A 93 -25.39 -7.21 13.62
N ASP A 94 -26.59 -7.25 13.07
CA ASP A 94 -27.21 -6.09 12.40
C ASP A 94 -27.45 -4.93 13.38
N THR A 95 -27.92 -5.25 14.58
CA THR A 95 -28.07 -4.27 15.65
C THR A 95 -26.73 -3.65 16.03
N ALA A 96 -25.66 -4.45 16.15
CA ALA A 96 -24.32 -3.97 16.44
C ALA A 96 -23.79 -3.05 15.31
N LYS A 97 -23.97 -3.42 14.04
CA LYS A 97 -23.60 -2.59 12.89
C LYS A 97 -24.38 -1.27 12.86
N ALA A 98 -25.68 -1.31 13.13
CA ALA A 98 -26.51 -0.11 13.22
C ALA A 98 -26.06 0.82 14.36
N ARG A 99 -25.73 0.26 15.52
CA ARG A 99 -25.19 1.03 16.67
C ARG A 99 -23.82 1.64 16.39
N LEU A 100 -22.93 0.91 15.71
CA LEU A 100 -21.64 1.47 15.27
C LEU A 100 -21.84 2.69 14.36
N ALA A 101 -22.73 2.58 13.37
CA ALA A 101 -23.06 3.68 12.46
C ALA A 101 -23.71 4.88 13.19
N GLU A 102 -24.54 4.62 14.21
CA GLU A 102 -25.13 5.65 15.05
C GLU A 102 -24.06 6.39 15.87
N ILE A 103 -23.12 5.67 16.49
CA ILE A 103 -22.01 6.26 17.24
C ILE A 103 -21.12 7.11 16.32
N ASP A 104 -20.83 6.63 15.11
CA ASP A 104 -20.08 7.39 14.10
C ASP A 104 -20.80 8.69 13.68
N SER A 105 -22.11 8.63 13.48
CA SER A 105 -22.93 9.80 13.16
C SER A 105 -22.95 10.82 14.30
N VAL A 106 -23.07 10.35 15.56
CA VAL A 106 -23.03 11.22 16.74
C VAL A 106 -21.65 11.84 16.93
N LEU A 107 -20.58 11.08 16.71
CA LEU A 107 -19.21 11.59 16.78
C LEU A 107 -18.98 12.66 15.71
N ALA A 108 -19.40 12.43 14.47
CA ALA A 108 -19.26 13.39 13.38
C ALA A 108 -19.94 14.73 13.71
N LYS A 109 -21.18 14.70 14.23
CA LYS A 109 -21.90 15.91 14.67
C LYS A 109 -21.17 16.65 15.79
N LYS A 110 -20.67 15.93 16.80
CA LYS A 110 -19.94 16.53 17.93
C LYS A 110 -18.61 17.17 17.49
N LEU A 111 -17.93 16.55 16.51
CA LEU A 111 -16.71 17.11 15.92
C LEU A 111 -17.01 18.37 15.10
N GLU A 112 -18.10 18.38 14.33
CA GLU A 112 -18.55 19.56 13.57
C GLU A 112 -18.91 20.72 14.49
N GLU A 113 -19.67 20.48 15.57
CA GLU A 113 -19.99 21.48 16.59
C GLU A 113 -18.72 22.05 17.27
N LEU A 114 -17.71 21.20 17.48
CA LEU A 114 -16.43 21.60 18.07
C LEU A 114 -15.63 22.51 17.13
N VAL A 115 -15.61 22.21 15.83
CA VAL A 115 -14.94 23.05 14.81
C VAL A 115 -15.62 24.41 14.63
N LEU A 116 -16.96 24.46 14.75
CA LEU A 116 -17.75 25.68 14.64
C LEU A 116 -17.74 26.54 15.92
N SER A 117 -17.13 26.07 17.01
CA SER A 117 -17.15 26.77 18.29
C SER A 117 -16.32 28.07 18.26
N PRO A 118 -16.90 29.23 18.64
CA PRO A 118 -16.18 30.50 18.61
C PRO A 118 -15.09 30.54 19.67
N ARG A 119 -13.94 31.11 19.33
CA ARG A 119 -12.82 31.31 20.27
C ARG A 119 -13.22 32.32 21.36
N PRO A 120 -13.14 31.98 22.66
CA PRO A 120 -13.37 32.93 23.73
C PRO A 120 -12.35 34.08 23.75
N PRO A 121 -12.73 35.29 24.18
CA PRO A 121 -11.84 36.45 24.19
C PRO A 121 -10.64 36.29 25.14
N ASP A 122 -10.77 35.46 26.18
CA ASP A 122 -9.75 35.23 27.21
C ASP A 122 -8.67 34.20 26.82
N PHE A 123 -8.84 33.51 25.68
CA PHE A 123 -7.91 32.46 25.23
C PHE A 123 -7.00 32.94 24.09
N ASP A 124 -5.70 32.77 24.27
CA ASP A 124 -4.73 32.95 23.18
C ASP A 124 -4.96 31.92 22.05
N ARG A 125 -4.60 32.27 20.82
CA ARG A 125 -4.83 31.45 19.62
C ARG A 125 -4.15 30.09 19.71
N LEU A 126 -2.98 29.99 20.32
CA LEU A 126 -2.26 28.72 20.53
C LEU A 126 -2.94 27.88 21.60
N GLN A 127 -3.33 28.47 22.73
CA GLN A 127 -4.03 27.79 23.82
C GLN A 127 -5.40 27.26 23.37
N TRP A 128 -6.11 28.03 22.55
CA TRP A 128 -7.38 27.60 21.97
C TRP A 128 -7.23 26.38 21.04
N ARG A 129 -6.17 26.34 20.23
CA ARG A 129 -5.88 25.18 19.35
C ARG A 129 -5.57 23.91 20.15
N VAL A 130 -4.80 24.03 21.22
CA VAL A 130 -4.49 22.90 22.12
C VAL A 130 -5.76 22.40 22.79
N HIS A 131 -6.60 23.31 23.30
CA HIS A 131 -7.88 22.97 23.93
C HIS A 131 -8.86 22.28 22.97
N LEU A 132 -8.92 22.70 21.70
CA LEU A 132 -9.72 22.02 20.68
C LEU A 132 -9.19 20.61 20.39
N ALA A 133 -7.87 20.45 20.28
CA ALA A 133 -7.24 19.14 20.05
C ALA A 133 -7.47 18.16 21.22
N ASP A 134 -7.37 18.64 22.47
CA ASP A 134 -7.62 17.83 23.66
C ASP A 134 -9.08 17.38 23.74
N LYS A 135 -10.03 18.27 23.43
CA LYS A 135 -11.46 17.93 23.39
C LYS A 135 -11.79 16.97 22.24
N GLU A 136 -11.19 17.16 21.07
CA GLU A 136 -11.33 16.25 19.93
C GLU A 136 -10.81 14.85 20.27
N ALA A 137 -9.65 14.75 20.94
CA ALA A 137 -9.11 13.49 21.41
C ALA A 137 -10.02 12.79 22.42
N GLN A 138 -10.57 13.52 23.40
CA GLN A 138 -11.51 12.99 24.39
C GLN A 138 -12.80 12.44 23.74
N LEU A 139 -13.33 13.15 22.73
CA LEU A 139 -14.53 12.71 22.00
C LEU A 139 -14.28 11.42 21.22
N ARG A 140 -13.12 11.30 20.57
CA ARG A 140 -12.73 10.07 19.86
C ARG A 140 -12.51 8.90 20.83
N GLU A 141 -11.81 9.13 21.94
CA GLU A 141 -11.58 8.10 22.96
C GLU A 141 -12.89 7.57 23.55
N GLN A 142 -13.85 8.47 23.84
CA GLN A 142 -15.16 8.06 24.32
C GLN A 142 -15.93 7.25 23.27
N ALA A 143 -15.92 7.68 22.01
CA ALA A 143 -16.57 6.95 20.92
C ALA A 143 -15.93 5.56 20.71
N ASP A 144 -14.61 5.42 20.84
CA ASP A 144 -13.96 4.13 20.73
C ASP A 144 -14.28 3.18 21.89
N LYS A 145 -14.39 3.70 23.12
CA LYS A 145 -14.91 2.94 24.27
C LYS A 145 -16.32 2.42 24.02
N ASP A 146 -17.20 3.27 23.49
CA ASP A 146 -18.59 2.91 23.20
C ASP A 146 -18.71 1.91 22.03
N LYS A 147 -17.77 1.95 21.07
CA LYS A 147 -17.72 1.00 19.93
C LYS A 147 -17.16 -0.37 20.30
N GLN A 148 -16.35 -0.48 21.35
CA GLN A 148 -15.56 -1.69 21.63
C GLN A 148 -16.42 -2.96 21.74
N GLY A 149 -17.56 -2.90 22.44
CA GLY A 149 -18.47 -4.05 22.58
C GLY A 149 -19.12 -4.47 21.27
N TYR A 150 -19.55 -3.51 20.44
CA TYR A 150 -20.18 -3.80 19.16
C TYR A 150 -19.18 -4.30 18.12
N LYS A 151 -17.95 -3.76 18.11
CA LYS A 151 -16.85 -4.26 17.28
C LYS A 151 -16.54 -5.73 17.58
N ALA A 152 -16.52 -6.11 18.86
CA ALA A 152 -16.29 -7.51 19.26
C ALA A 152 -17.38 -8.46 18.72
N ILE A 153 -18.65 -8.05 18.70
CA ILE A 153 -19.76 -8.85 18.16
C ILE A 153 -19.62 -9.06 16.65
N VAL A 154 -19.29 -7.99 15.91
CA VAL A 154 -19.11 -8.07 14.45
C VAL A 154 -17.89 -8.93 14.10
N GLN A 155 -16.77 -8.75 14.80
CA GLN A 155 -15.55 -9.54 14.62
C GLN A 155 -15.78 -11.02 14.90
N LEU A 156 -16.60 -11.35 15.91
CA LEU A 156 -16.95 -12.73 16.22
C LEU A 156 -17.75 -13.38 15.08
N ASP A 157 -18.72 -12.69 14.48
CA ASP A 157 -19.46 -13.21 13.32
C ASP A 157 -18.59 -13.35 12.06
N GLU A 158 -17.71 -12.37 11.79
CA GLU A 158 -16.75 -12.45 10.68
C GLU A 158 -15.84 -13.68 10.81
N LEU A 159 -15.36 -13.93 12.03
CA LEU A 159 -14.55 -15.09 12.34
C LEU A 159 -15.34 -16.38 12.14
N HIS A 160 -16.59 -16.48 12.61
CA HIS A 160 -17.46 -17.63 12.31
C HIS A 160 -17.72 -17.82 10.80
N SER A 161 -17.88 -16.74 10.04
CA SER A 161 -18.06 -16.76 8.59
C SER A 161 -16.81 -17.28 7.85
N ALA A 162 -15.62 -16.87 8.30
CA ALA A 162 -14.35 -17.39 7.78
C ALA A 162 -14.22 -18.91 8.04
N TYR A 163 -14.61 -19.38 9.23
CA TYR A 163 -14.64 -20.82 9.52
C TYR A 163 -15.64 -21.59 8.67
N ASP A 164 -16.84 -21.05 8.43
CA ASP A 164 -17.82 -21.66 7.52
C ASP A 164 -17.26 -21.82 6.09
N LYS A 165 -16.39 -20.89 5.66
CA LYS A 165 -15.67 -20.98 4.39
C LYS A 165 -14.62 -22.08 4.41
N LEU A 166 -13.77 -22.13 5.44
CA LEU A 166 -12.76 -23.19 5.60
C LEU A 166 -13.37 -24.59 5.61
N LEU A 167 -14.55 -24.77 6.24
CA LEU A 167 -15.27 -26.04 6.23
C LEU A 167 -15.78 -26.42 4.84
N LYS A 168 -16.26 -25.45 4.04
CA LYS A 168 -16.67 -25.69 2.65
C LYS A 168 -15.48 -26.08 1.78
N ASP A 169 -14.36 -25.38 1.93
CA ASP A 169 -13.16 -25.63 1.15
C ASP A 169 -12.56 -27.00 1.49
N ALA A 170 -12.56 -27.38 2.77
CA ALA A 170 -12.17 -28.73 3.21
C ALA A 170 -13.07 -29.83 2.62
N GLU A 171 -14.39 -29.65 2.62
CA GLU A 171 -15.32 -30.60 1.98
C GLU A 171 -15.05 -30.72 0.47
N GLN A 172 -14.83 -29.60 -0.23
CA GLN A 172 -14.50 -29.61 -1.65
C GLN A 172 -13.20 -30.34 -1.95
N ARG A 173 -12.16 -30.15 -1.12
CA ARG A 173 -10.89 -30.89 -1.23
C ARG A 173 -11.12 -32.39 -1.06
N LEU A 174 -11.92 -32.80 -0.08
CA LEU A 174 -12.25 -34.22 0.14
C LEU A 174 -13.01 -34.82 -1.04
N VAL A 175 -13.93 -34.06 -1.66
CA VAL A 175 -14.64 -34.49 -2.87
C VAL A 175 -13.67 -34.66 -4.03
N LYS A 176 -12.76 -33.70 -4.26
CA LYS A 176 -11.73 -33.79 -5.34
C LYS A 176 -10.83 -35.00 -5.15
N ILE A 177 -10.38 -35.28 -3.92
CA ILE A 177 -9.59 -36.47 -3.58
C ILE A 177 -10.38 -37.75 -3.91
N TYR A 178 -11.67 -37.81 -3.56
CA TYR A 178 -12.51 -38.96 -3.84
C TYR A 178 -12.75 -39.17 -5.34
N GLU A 179 -13.02 -38.11 -6.10
CA GLU A 179 -13.20 -38.14 -7.56
C GLU A 179 -11.92 -38.60 -8.28
N SER A 180 -10.75 -38.14 -7.84
CA SER A 180 -9.46 -38.59 -8.39
C SER A 180 -9.22 -40.08 -8.18
N ALA A 181 -9.61 -40.62 -7.01
CA ALA A 181 -9.53 -42.05 -6.71
C ALA A 181 -10.49 -42.90 -7.58
N MET A 182 -11.67 -42.37 -7.92
CA MET A 182 -12.63 -43.02 -8.83
C MET A 182 -12.12 -43.10 -10.28
N ALA A 183 -11.37 -42.10 -10.73
CA ALA A 183 -10.86 -42.02 -12.11
C ALA A 183 -9.69 -42.99 -12.40
N GLY A 184 -9.21 -43.73 -11.40
CA GLY A 184 -8.13 -44.73 -11.56
C GLY A 184 -6.74 -44.14 -11.86
N VAL A 185 -6.60 -42.82 -11.78
CA VAL A 185 -5.32 -42.11 -11.92
C VAL A 185 -4.65 -42.11 -10.55
N VAL A 186 -3.77 -43.08 -10.31
CA VAL A 186 -2.79 -42.98 -9.22
C VAL A 186 -1.60 -42.16 -9.73
N GLU A 187 -1.87 -40.90 -10.07
CA GLU A 187 -0.88 -39.83 -10.16
C GLU A 187 -1.55 -38.63 -9.51
N ILE A 188 -1.24 -38.42 -8.23
CA ILE A 188 -1.56 -37.17 -7.55
C ILE A 188 -0.58 -36.15 -8.13
N GLU A 189 -0.92 -35.60 -9.29
CA GLU A 189 -0.35 -34.33 -9.71
C GLU A 189 -1.00 -33.27 -8.81
N GLU A 190 -0.17 -32.63 -7.99
CA GLU A 190 -0.53 -31.50 -7.14
C GLU A 190 -0.92 -30.32 -8.05
N GLU A 191 -2.21 -30.23 -8.38
CA GLU A 191 -2.80 -28.97 -8.82
C GLU A 191 -2.88 -28.04 -7.60
N GLU A 192 -1.77 -27.36 -7.29
CA GLU A 192 -1.77 -26.14 -6.48
C GLU A 192 -2.50 -25.03 -7.25
N GLN A 193 -3.82 -24.95 -7.06
CA GLN A 193 -4.54 -23.69 -7.20
C GLN A 193 -5.08 -23.27 -5.83
N GLY A 194 -4.36 -22.31 -5.24
CA GLY A 194 -4.86 -21.22 -4.41
C GLY A 194 -5.80 -21.58 -3.25
N GLY A 195 -5.25 -21.55 -2.04
CA GLY A 195 -6.06 -21.45 -0.82
C GLY A 195 -5.33 -21.89 0.43
N ASP A 196 -4.50 -20.99 0.96
CA ASP A 196 -4.24 -20.72 2.38
C ASP A 196 -4.55 -21.83 3.41
N GLU A 197 -3.50 -22.48 3.92
CA GLU A 197 -3.15 -22.63 5.35
C GLU A 197 -2.23 -23.86 5.56
N GLY A 198 -1.09 -23.65 6.23
CA GLY A 198 -0.53 -24.66 7.15
C GLY A 198 0.35 -25.79 6.60
N LEU A 199 1.43 -25.49 5.87
CA LEU A 199 2.49 -26.48 5.62
C LEU A 199 3.36 -26.67 6.88
N THR A 200 3.02 -27.67 7.68
CA THR A 200 4.02 -28.37 8.49
C THR A 200 4.84 -29.29 7.59
N ASN A 201 6.16 -29.25 7.79
CA ASN A 201 7.19 -30.11 7.21
C ASN A 201 7.56 -29.87 5.74
N GLY A 202 7.84 -28.62 5.37
CA GLY A 202 9.05 -28.41 4.57
C GLY A 202 10.24 -28.54 5.51
N GLN A 203 11.27 -29.30 5.15
CA GLN A 203 12.53 -29.31 5.90
C GLN A 203 12.98 -27.86 6.07
N VAL A 204 12.85 -27.29 7.28
CA VAL A 204 13.68 -26.15 7.66
C VAL A 204 15.09 -26.69 7.47
N PRO A 205 15.92 -26.16 6.54
CA PRO A 205 17.26 -26.69 6.38
C PRO A 205 17.91 -26.68 7.75
N GLU A 206 18.56 -27.79 8.11
CA GLU A 206 19.15 -28.02 9.44
C GLU A 206 20.01 -26.83 9.90
N GLU A 207 20.56 -26.08 8.94
CA GLU A 207 21.26 -24.81 9.10
C GLU A 207 20.41 -23.64 9.65
N VAL A 208 19.17 -23.43 9.20
CA VAL A 208 18.28 -22.37 9.74
C VAL A 208 17.90 -22.68 11.18
N ALA A 209 17.66 -23.96 11.50
CA ALA A 209 17.48 -24.42 12.88
C ALA A 209 18.76 -24.24 13.70
N GLY A 210 19.93 -24.50 13.12
CA GLY A 210 21.25 -24.25 13.73
C GLY A 210 21.49 -22.77 14.05
N ILE A 211 21.16 -21.85 13.14
CA ILE A 211 21.28 -20.40 13.35
C ILE A 211 20.32 -19.93 14.45
N LEU A 212 19.10 -20.46 14.50
CA LEU A 212 18.16 -20.16 15.59
C LEU A 212 18.68 -20.65 16.95
N GLN A 213 19.34 -21.80 16.98
CA GLN A 213 19.97 -22.33 18.19
C GLN A 213 21.20 -21.52 18.61
N GLU A 214 22.03 -21.07 17.66
CA GLU A 214 23.17 -20.20 17.91
C GLU A 214 22.76 -18.78 18.33
N ALA A 215 21.66 -18.26 17.76
CA ALA A 215 21.06 -16.98 18.13
C ALA A 215 20.48 -16.98 19.55
N SER A 216 20.13 -18.15 20.10
CA SER A 216 19.70 -18.27 21.50
C SER A 216 20.84 -18.12 22.51
N GLY A 217 22.10 -18.32 22.08
CA GLY A 217 23.30 -18.28 22.92
C GLY A 217 24.24 -17.09 22.68
N THR A 218 24.11 -16.40 21.54
CA THR A 218 25.07 -15.36 21.09
C THR A 218 24.37 -14.21 20.35
N THR A 219 24.96 -13.01 20.37
CA THR A 219 24.51 -11.87 19.53
C THR A 219 24.94 -12.10 18.08
N LEU A 220 24.05 -12.69 17.29
CA LEU A 220 24.22 -12.83 15.84
C LEU A 220 23.89 -11.49 15.18
N ASP A 221 24.93 -10.84 14.64
CA ASP A 221 24.81 -9.53 14.02
C ASP A 221 24.62 -9.62 12.49
N ARG A 222 25.10 -10.70 11.86
CA ARG A 222 25.01 -10.88 10.39
C ARG A 222 24.68 -12.32 10.06
N VAL A 223 23.64 -12.53 9.26
CA VAL A 223 23.22 -13.83 8.76
C VAL A 223 23.23 -13.80 7.24
N ASN A 224 23.89 -14.80 6.64
CA ASN A 224 23.84 -15.04 5.21
C ASN A 224 23.27 -16.44 4.94
N LEU A 225 22.09 -16.45 4.33
CA LEU A 225 21.31 -17.61 3.90
C LEU A 225 21.08 -17.58 2.38
N SER A 226 21.93 -16.87 1.63
CA SER A 226 21.80 -16.74 0.18
C SER A 226 22.03 -18.08 -0.54
N GLY A 227 21.24 -18.36 -1.58
CA GLY A 227 21.48 -19.52 -2.46
C GLY A 227 21.15 -20.88 -1.86
N ARG A 228 20.27 -20.93 -0.84
CA ARG A 228 20.00 -22.13 -0.03
C ARG A 228 18.71 -22.85 -0.39
N GLN A 229 18.05 -22.48 -1.48
CA GLN A 229 16.77 -23.08 -1.94
C GLN A 229 15.68 -23.05 -0.84
N LEU A 230 15.72 -22.02 0.02
CA LEU A 230 14.72 -21.87 1.09
C LEU A 230 13.36 -21.56 0.51
N GLN A 231 12.35 -22.37 0.84
CA GLN A 231 10.96 -22.13 0.41
C GLN A 231 10.18 -21.26 1.39
N PHE A 232 10.55 -21.29 2.67
CA PHE A 232 9.95 -20.47 3.72
C PHE A 232 11.01 -20.06 4.76
N LEU A 233 10.77 -18.93 5.43
CA LEU A 233 11.53 -18.48 6.58
C LEU A 233 10.70 -18.71 7.85
N PRO A 234 11.18 -19.46 8.85
CA PRO A 234 10.43 -19.72 10.08
C PRO A 234 10.12 -18.43 10.86
N GLU A 235 8.95 -18.35 11.50
CA GLU A 235 8.57 -17.17 12.29
C GLU A 235 9.56 -16.88 13.43
N ALA A 236 10.20 -17.91 13.98
CA ALA A 236 11.20 -17.78 15.05
C ALA A 236 12.37 -16.86 14.67
N PHE A 237 12.65 -16.67 13.37
CA PHE A 237 13.72 -15.79 12.90
C PHE A 237 13.55 -14.33 13.34
N GLY A 238 12.30 -13.89 13.48
CA GLY A 238 11.96 -12.57 14.01
C GLY A 238 12.36 -12.32 15.47
N SER A 239 12.75 -13.36 16.21
CA SER A 239 13.18 -13.24 17.61
C SER A 239 14.64 -12.78 17.75
N ILE A 240 15.41 -12.76 16.66
CA ILE A 240 16.85 -12.41 16.65
C ILE A 240 17.01 -10.88 16.64
N ARG A 241 16.66 -10.21 17.73
CA ARG A 241 16.66 -8.73 17.83
C ARG A 241 18.03 -8.07 17.66
N GLY A 242 19.11 -8.84 17.75
CA GLY A 242 20.48 -8.36 17.56
C GLY A 242 20.92 -8.19 16.10
N LEU A 243 20.15 -8.73 15.16
CA LEU A 243 20.57 -8.86 13.77
C LEU A 243 20.66 -7.49 13.07
N LEU A 244 21.79 -7.22 12.42
CA LEU A 244 22.06 -6.01 11.63
C LEU A 244 21.95 -6.28 10.13
N LEU A 245 22.39 -7.46 9.66
CA LEU A 245 22.34 -7.82 8.23
C LEU A 245 21.69 -9.19 8.06
N LEU A 246 20.70 -9.26 7.18
CA LEU A 246 20.06 -10.50 6.77
C LEU A 246 20.05 -10.63 5.25
N ASP A 247 20.80 -11.60 4.74
CA ASP A 247 20.81 -11.97 3.32
C ASP A 247 20.05 -13.28 3.11
N LEU A 248 18.91 -13.20 2.43
CA LEU A 248 18.02 -14.29 2.01
C LEU A 248 17.94 -14.38 0.48
N SER A 249 18.87 -13.76 -0.24
CA SER A 249 18.82 -13.70 -1.69
C SER A 249 18.96 -15.06 -2.38
N ARG A 250 18.49 -15.20 -3.63
CA ARG A 250 18.65 -16.42 -4.45
C ARG A 250 18.06 -17.67 -3.75
N ASN A 251 16.88 -17.53 -3.19
CA ASN A 251 16.12 -18.64 -2.59
C ASN A 251 14.80 -18.83 -3.35
N GLU A 252 13.90 -19.64 -2.80
CA GLU A 252 12.59 -19.96 -3.38
C GLU A 252 11.45 -19.43 -2.50
N LEU A 253 11.70 -18.36 -1.72
CA LEU A 253 10.75 -17.83 -0.76
C LEU A 253 9.52 -17.27 -1.48
N LYS A 254 8.33 -17.79 -1.15
CA LYS A 254 7.05 -17.26 -1.64
C LYS A 254 6.50 -16.13 -0.75
N VAL A 255 6.80 -16.18 0.57
CA VAL A 255 6.33 -15.23 1.58
C VAL A 255 7.43 -14.98 2.61
N LEU A 256 7.51 -13.75 3.13
CA LEU A 256 8.27 -13.44 4.34
C LEU A 256 7.33 -13.41 5.56
N PRO A 257 7.70 -14.01 6.70
CA PRO A 257 6.86 -14.04 7.88
C PRO A 257 6.69 -12.63 8.48
N GLU A 258 5.52 -12.36 9.07
CA GLU A 258 5.24 -11.10 9.78
C GLU A 258 6.16 -10.87 11.01
N SER A 259 6.83 -11.92 11.48
CA SER A 259 7.82 -11.77 12.53
C SER A 259 9.10 -11.05 12.07
N ILE A 260 9.31 -10.85 10.75
CA ILE A 260 10.48 -10.12 10.24
C ILE A 260 10.58 -8.72 10.86
N GLY A 261 9.45 -8.06 11.13
CA GLY A 261 9.43 -6.76 11.81
C GLY A 261 9.88 -6.78 13.27
N GLY A 262 10.16 -7.96 13.85
CA GLY A 262 10.79 -8.12 15.16
C GLY A 262 12.31 -7.91 15.15
N LEU A 263 12.93 -7.80 13.97
CA LEU A 263 14.36 -7.52 13.81
C LEU A 263 14.66 -6.02 14.00
N GLU A 264 14.41 -5.51 15.20
CA GLU A 264 14.42 -4.06 15.53
C GLU A 264 15.73 -3.34 15.16
N LYS A 265 16.88 -4.03 15.12
CA LYS A 265 18.20 -3.46 14.79
C LYS A 265 18.63 -3.67 13.34
N LEU A 266 17.80 -4.29 12.50
CA LEU A 266 18.19 -4.63 11.15
C LEU A 266 18.48 -3.37 10.33
N GLU A 267 19.66 -3.33 9.73
CA GLU A 267 20.12 -2.24 8.86
C GLU A 267 20.09 -2.65 7.39
N GLU A 268 20.32 -3.92 7.07
CA GLU A 268 20.36 -4.41 5.69
C GLU A 268 19.52 -5.69 5.54
N LEU A 269 18.53 -5.66 4.65
CA LEU A 269 17.71 -6.81 4.28
C LEU A 269 17.80 -7.05 2.77
N ASN A 270 18.33 -8.21 2.40
CA ASN A 270 18.38 -8.65 1.01
C ASN A 270 17.49 -9.88 0.82
N VAL A 271 16.40 -9.73 0.07
CA VAL A 271 15.45 -10.79 -0.30
C VAL A 271 15.35 -10.93 -1.82
N SER A 272 16.36 -10.46 -2.56
CA SER A 272 16.38 -10.48 -4.01
C SER A 272 16.42 -11.89 -4.61
N SER A 273 15.95 -12.05 -5.85
CA SER A 273 15.91 -13.33 -6.57
C SER A 273 15.18 -14.42 -5.77
N ASN A 274 13.93 -14.15 -5.43
CA ASN A 274 13.00 -15.07 -4.76
C ASN A 274 11.67 -15.09 -5.53
N PHE A 275 10.62 -15.67 -4.95
CA PHE A 275 9.28 -15.72 -5.54
C PHE A 275 8.25 -14.93 -4.71
N LEU A 276 8.67 -13.89 -4.01
CA LEU A 276 7.80 -13.11 -3.12
C LEU A 276 6.69 -12.42 -3.91
N GLU A 277 5.44 -12.66 -3.53
CA GLU A 277 4.26 -12.01 -4.13
C GLU A 277 3.92 -10.67 -3.45
N SER A 278 4.28 -10.55 -2.17
CA SER A 278 4.14 -9.34 -1.35
C SER A 278 5.27 -9.25 -0.31
N LEU A 279 5.46 -8.06 0.23
CA LEU A 279 6.21 -7.84 1.47
C LEU A 279 5.22 -7.72 2.64
N PRO A 280 5.55 -8.24 3.84
CA PRO A 280 4.68 -8.19 5.00
C PRO A 280 4.52 -6.77 5.53
N GLU A 281 3.38 -6.47 6.15
CA GLU A 281 3.08 -5.13 6.71
C GLU A 281 4.00 -4.79 7.89
N SER A 282 4.51 -5.80 8.58
CA SER A 282 5.53 -5.63 9.63
C SER A 282 6.85 -5.07 9.13
N ILE A 283 7.12 -5.00 7.82
CA ILE A 283 8.35 -4.38 7.29
C ILE A 283 8.52 -2.95 7.79
N GLY A 284 7.41 -2.21 7.95
CA GLY A 284 7.42 -0.84 8.48
C GLY A 284 7.94 -0.70 9.92
N ARG A 285 8.05 -1.81 10.67
CA ARG A 285 8.62 -1.82 12.03
C ARG A 285 10.15 -1.76 12.03
N LEU A 286 10.79 -2.02 10.90
CA LEU A 286 12.25 -2.00 10.76
C LEU A 286 12.78 -0.56 10.66
N GLN A 287 12.67 0.20 11.75
CA GLN A 287 12.99 1.63 11.77
C GLN A 287 14.47 1.94 11.53
N ASN A 288 15.37 0.97 11.73
CA ASN A 288 16.82 1.09 11.49
C ASN A 288 17.24 0.62 10.09
N LEU A 289 16.31 0.13 9.27
CA LEU A 289 16.63 -0.41 7.95
C LEU A 289 17.13 0.70 7.04
N LYS A 290 18.35 0.52 6.52
CA LYS A 290 19.04 1.44 5.61
C LYS A 290 19.00 0.92 4.17
N VAL A 291 19.09 -0.39 3.98
CA VAL A 291 19.12 -1.02 2.66
C VAL A 291 18.07 -2.11 2.59
N LEU A 292 17.16 -1.99 1.63
CA LEU A 292 16.21 -3.04 1.27
C LEU A 292 16.37 -3.40 -0.20
N ASN A 293 16.77 -4.65 -0.46
CA ASN A 293 16.83 -5.19 -1.81
C ASN A 293 15.81 -6.32 -1.97
N ALA A 294 14.75 -6.08 -2.74
CA ALA A 294 13.72 -7.04 -3.10
C ALA A 294 13.64 -7.27 -4.62
N THR A 295 14.75 -7.03 -5.33
CA THR A 295 14.87 -7.20 -6.79
C THR A 295 14.55 -8.61 -7.26
N GLY A 296 13.90 -8.77 -8.41
CA GLY A 296 13.73 -10.08 -9.04
C GLY A 296 12.78 -10.98 -8.23
N ASN A 297 11.62 -10.45 -7.88
CA ASN A 297 10.54 -11.14 -7.19
C ASN A 297 9.25 -11.05 -8.04
N LYS A 298 8.09 -11.37 -7.45
CA LYS A 298 6.77 -11.29 -8.07
C LYS A 298 5.90 -10.23 -7.39
N LEU A 299 6.50 -9.19 -6.81
CA LEU A 299 5.77 -8.16 -6.07
C LEU A 299 4.81 -7.42 -6.99
N SER A 300 3.53 -7.41 -6.65
CA SER A 300 2.49 -6.67 -7.37
C SER A 300 2.24 -5.27 -6.81
N ALA A 301 2.51 -5.09 -5.51
CA ALA A 301 2.48 -3.83 -4.78
C ALA A 301 3.50 -3.85 -3.63
N LEU A 302 3.85 -2.66 -3.14
CA LEU A 302 4.56 -2.50 -1.87
C LEU A 302 3.55 -2.19 -0.76
N PRO A 303 3.72 -2.71 0.46
CA PRO A 303 2.86 -2.35 1.58
C PRO A 303 3.05 -0.88 1.94
N ASP A 304 1.97 -0.18 2.33
CA ASP A 304 2.05 1.24 2.67
C ASP A 304 2.97 1.49 3.88
N SER A 305 3.07 0.50 4.77
CA SER A 305 3.98 0.50 5.93
C SER A 305 5.46 0.61 5.55
N ILE A 306 5.89 0.30 4.32
CA ILE A 306 7.29 0.50 3.90
C ILE A 306 7.74 1.96 4.10
N CYS A 307 6.81 2.92 4.00
CA CYS A 307 7.08 4.33 4.24
C CYS A 307 7.54 4.60 5.68
N GLN A 308 7.24 3.72 6.63
CA GLN A 308 7.64 3.86 8.04
C GLN A 308 9.12 3.50 8.30
N CYS A 309 9.81 2.92 7.31
CA CYS A 309 11.26 2.66 7.36
C CYS A 309 12.05 3.97 7.18
N ARG A 310 11.95 4.90 8.14
CA ARG A 310 12.48 6.27 8.02
C ARG A 310 14.00 6.38 7.84
N SER A 311 14.74 5.33 8.20
CA SER A 311 16.19 5.25 8.01
C SER A 311 16.62 4.75 6.63
N LEU A 312 15.67 4.42 5.74
CA LEU A 312 15.96 3.81 4.46
C LEU A 312 16.74 4.78 3.56
N VAL A 313 17.88 4.31 3.06
CA VAL A 313 18.81 5.03 2.19
C VAL A 313 18.75 4.45 0.78
N GLU A 314 18.65 3.13 0.66
CA GLU A 314 18.56 2.42 -0.62
C GLU A 314 17.36 1.49 -0.64
N LEU A 315 16.51 1.67 -1.66
CA LEU A 315 15.39 0.80 -1.97
C LEU A 315 15.52 0.28 -3.40
N ASP A 316 15.72 -1.02 -3.54
CA ASP A 316 15.72 -1.70 -4.83
C ASP A 316 14.57 -2.71 -4.89
N VAL A 317 13.58 -2.42 -5.73
CA VAL A 317 12.39 -3.25 -5.99
C VAL A 317 12.24 -3.50 -7.49
N SER A 318 13.37 -3.46 -8.21
CA SER A 318 13.42 -3.69 -9.65
C SER A 318 13.08 -5.13 -10.05
N PHE A 319 12.79 -5.38 -11.32
CA PHE A 319 12.39 -6.70 -11.83
C PHE A 319 11.24 -7.32 -11.01
N ASN A 320 10.12 -6.62 -10.94
CA ASN A 320 8.91 -7.05 -10.25
C ASN A 320 7.68 -6.76 -11.12
N GLY A 321 6.48 -6.92 -10.56
CA GLY A 321 5.20 -6.62 -11.22
C GLY A 321 4.51 -5.37 -10.69
N LEU A 322 5.25 -4.42 -10.10
CA LEU A 322 4.67 -3.26 -9.41
C LEU A 322 3.90 -2.37 -10.39
N THR A 323 2.69 -1.98 -10.01
CA THR A 323 1.83 -1.08 -10.81
C THR A 323 1.81 0.37 -10.30
N PHE A 324 2.12 0.56 -9.01
CA PHE A 324 2.22 1.86 -8.36
C PHE A 324 3.20 1.80 -7.18
N LEU A 325 3.64 2.96 -6.73
CA LEU A 325 4.36 3.13 -5.46
C LEU A 325 3.40 3.68 -4.39
N PRO A 326 3.64 3.40 -3.09
CA PRO A 326 2.86 3.96 -2.00
C PRO A 326 2.78 5.49 -2.06
N THR A 327 1.60 6.04 -1.78
CA THR A 327 1.32 7.47 -1.95
C THR A 327 2.17 8.36 -1.04
N ASN A 328 2.64 7.85 0.09
CA ASN A 328 3.43 8.59 1.09
C ASN A 328 4.94 8.36 1.01
N ILE A 329 5.43 7.68 -0.03
CA ILE A 329 6.84 7.28 -0.15
C ILE A 329 7.80 8.45 0.07
N GLY A 330 7.51 9.64 -0.48
CA GLY A 330 8.40 10.79 -0.33
C GLY A 330 8.17 11.67 0.88
N TYR A 331 7.05 11.56 1.58
CA TYR A 331 6.83 12.33 2.82
C TYR A 331 7.58 11.72 4.01
N GLU A 332 7.68 10.39 4.06
CA GLU A 332 8.25 9.68 5.21
C GLU A 332 9.70 9.22 4.99
N LEU A 333 10.10 8.84 3.76
CA LEU A 333 11.45 8.36 3.46
C LEU A 333 12.43 9.49 3.14
N ALA A 334 12.57 10.45 4.08
CA ALA A 334 13.38 11.64 3.90
C ALA A 334 14.88 11.37 3.66
N ASN A 335 15.38 10.20 4.06
CA ASN A 335 16.78 9.80 3.93
C ASN A 335 17.09 9.00 2.65
N LEU A 336 16.09 8.69 1.83
CA LEU A 336 16.27 7.83 0.66
C LEU A 336 17.14 8.54 -0.38
N GLN A 337 18.26 7.91 -0.73
CA GLN A 337 19.24 8.41 -1.69
C GLN A 337 19.18 7.65 -3.02
N LYS A 338 18.80 6.37 -2.98
CA LYS A 338 18.74 5.51 -4.16
C LYS A 338 17.40 4.80 -4.23
N LEU A 339 16.67 5.01 -5.32
CA LEU A 339 15.43 4.32 -5.63
C LEU A 339 15.57 3.62 -6.99
N SER A 340 15.46 2.30 -6.99
CA SER A 340 15.55 1.46 -8.19
C SER A 340 14.23 0.71 -8.35
N ILE A 341 13.48 1.06 -9.40
CA ILE A 341 12.13 0.58 -9.70
C ILE A 341 12.01 0.10 -11.16
N GLN A 342 13.13 -0.08 -11.85
CA GLN A 342 13.17 -0.50 -13.24
C GLN A 342 12.55 -1.88 -13.47
N LEU A 343 12.10 -2.14 -14.70
CA LEU A 343 11.50 -3.42 -15.11
C LEU A 343 10.31 -3.79 -14.21
N ASN A 344 9.37 -2.85 -14.14
CA ASN A 344 8.07 -2.99 -13.47
C ASN A 344 6.95 -2.53 -14.43
N LYS A 345 5.73 -2.34 -13.93
CA LYS A 345 4.56 -1.88 -14.70
C LYS A 345 4.01 -0.57 -14.14
N ILE A 346 4.89 0.30 -13.63
CA ILE A 346 4.49 1.53 -12.95
C ILE A 346 4.01 2.53 -13.99
N ARG A 347 2.76 3.00 -13.86
CA ARG A 347 2.14 3.94 -14.80
C ARG A 347 2.36 5.42 -14.47
N SER A 348 2.53 5.71 -13.19
CA SER A 348 2.74 7.06 -12.68
C SER A 348 3.48 7.01 -11.36
N LEU A 349 4.38 7.96 -11.15
CA LEU A 349 4.97 8.20 -9.83
C LEU A 349 3.99 9.04 -8.98
N PRO A 350 3.81 8.73 -7.69
CA PRO A 350 3.00 9.56 -6.82
C PRO A 350 3.65 10.95 -6.67
N THR A 351 2.85 12.00 -6.48
CA THR A 351 3.34 13.38 -6.34
C THR A 351 4.29 13.55 -5.16
N SER A 352 4.16 12.71 -4.14
CA SER A 352 5.06 12.69 -3.00
C SER A 352 6.51 12.35 -3.38
N VAL A 353 6.79 11.67 -4.49
CA VAL A 353 8.17 11.40 -4.93
C VAL A 353 8.99 12.69 -5.02
N CYS A 354 8.38 13.82 -5.35
CA CYS A 354 9.02 15.14 -5.40
C CYS A 354 9.50 15.66 -4.04
N GLU A 355 9.12 15.01 -2.94
CA GLU A 355 9.55 15.32 -1.56
C GLU A 355 10.77 14.53 -1.11
N LEU A 356 11.28 13.60 -1.92
CA LEU A 356 12.50 12.84 -1.63
C LEU A 356 13.75 13.72 -1.79
N ARG A 357 13.92 14.70 -0.89
CA ARG A 357 14.96 15.73 -0.98
C ARG A 357 16.38 15.17 -0.93
N SER A 358 16.58 13.97 -0.39
CA SER A 358 17.88 13.31 -0.32
C SER A 358 18.19 12.44 -1.55
N LEU A 359 17.24 12.27 -2.48
CA LEU A 359 17.36 11.36 -3.61
C LEU A 359 18.46 11.83 -4.57
N ARG A 360 19.38 10.92 -4.88
CA ARG A 360 20.52 11.13 -5.80
C ARG A 360 20.45 10.25 -7.03
N TYR A 361 19.84 9.07 -6.89
CA TYR A 361 19.71 8.09 -7.96
C TYR A 361 18.27 7.63 -8.06
N LEU A 362 17.69 7.79 -9.25
CA LEU A 362 16.40 7.22 -9.60
C LEU A 362 16.51 6.46 -10.92
N ASP A 363 16.23 5.16 -10.87
CA ASP A 363 16.12 4.34 -12.06
C ASP A 363 14.71 3.76 -12.18
N ALA A 364 14.01 4.19 -13.23
CA ALA A 364 12.66 3.77 -13.57
C ALA A 364 12.55 3.30 -15.03
N HIS A 365 13.65 2.84 -15.64
CA HIS A 365 13.61 2.35 -17.01
C HIS A 365 12.78 1.06 -17.17
N PHE A 366 12.24 0.81 -18.36
CA PHE A 366 11.28 -0.28 -18.61
C PHE A 366 10.11 -0.29 -17.61
N ASN A 367 9.33 0.78 -17.61
CA ASN A 367 8.04 0.86 -16.94
C ASN A 367 6.96 1.28 -17.95
N GLU A 368 5.77 1.62 -17.44
CA GLU A 368 4.64 2.13 -18.24
C GLU A 368 4.40 3.63 -17.94
N LEU A 369 5.45 4.40 -17.59
CA LEU A 369 5.29 5.77 -17.12
C LEU A 369 4.69 6.66 -18.22
N ARG A 370 3.61 7.36 -17.88
CA ARG A 370 2.96 8.34 -18.77
C ARG A 370 3.55 9.75 -18.70
N GLY A 371 4.23 10.04 -17.60
CA GLY A 371 4.63 11.39 -17.24
C GLY A 371 5.29 11.40 -15.88
N LEU A 372 5.93 12.53 -15.59
CA LEU A 372 6.44 12.84 -14.26
C LEU A 372 5.50 13.85 -13.59
N PRO A 373 5.40 13.87 -12.25
CA PRO A 373 4.69 14.91 -11.53
C PRO A 373 5.18 16.33 -11.88
N LEU A 374 4.30 17.32 -11.84
CA LEU A 374 4.63 18.72 -12.22
C LEU A 374 5.79 19.31 -11.40
N ASP A 375 5.88 18.94 -10.12
CA ASP A 375 6.89 19.44 -9.18
C ASP A 375 8.18 18.59 -9.16
N PHE A 376 8.45 17.79 -10.19
CA PHE A 376 9.60 16.88 -10.21
C PHE A 376 10.94 17.61 -10.07
N GLY A 377 11.02 18.86 -10.52
CA GLY A 377 12.18 19.75 -10.34
C GLY A 377 12.61 19.99 -8.89
N ARG A 378 11.77 19.67 -7.90
CA ARG A 378 12.11 19.79 -6.47
C ARG A 378 13.21 18.82 -6.01
N LEU A 379 13.49 17.78 -6.79
CA LEU A 379 14.56 16.81 -6.56
C LEU A 379 15.94 17.39 -6.88
N THR A 380 16.28 18.51 -6.24
CA THR A 380 17.49 19.29 -6.54
C THR A 380 18.80 18.55 -6.28
N ASN A 381 18.79 17.50 -5.45
CA ASN A 381 19.96 16.65 -5.18
C ASN A 381 20.10 15.45 -6.14
N LEU A 382 19.17 15.28 -7.09
CA LEU A 382 19.20 14.16 -8.03
C LEU A 382 20.39 14.29 -8.98
N GLU A 383 21.22 13.24 -9.05
CA GLU A 383 22.44 13.21 -9.86
C GLU A 383 22.28 12.30 -11.09
N ILE A 384 21.57 11.19 -10.94
CA ILE A 384 21.37 10.19 -11.99
C ILE A 384 19.88 9.88 -12.11
N LEU A 385 19.35 10.03 -13.32
CA LEU A 385 17.97 9.73 -13.66
C LEU A 385 17.90 8.88 -14.92
N ASN A 386 17.33 7.69 -14.79
CA ASN A 386 17.07 6.81 -15.92
C ASN A 386 15.55 6.58 -16.07
N LEU A 387 15.01 7.06 -17.18
CA LEU A 387 13.60 6.95 -17.60
C LEU A 387 13.49 6.26 -18.97
N ALA A 388 14.55 5.58 -19.41
CA ALA A 388 14.57 4.95 -20.72
C ALA A 388 13.44 3.93 -20.87
N SER A 389 12.98 3.71 -22.10
CA SER A 389 12.13 2.56 -22.41
C SER A 389 10.78 2.54 -21.67
N ASN A 390 10.12 3.70 -21.54
CA ASN A 390 8.69 3.78 -21.15
C ASN A 390 7.74 3.83 -22.39
N PHE A 391 8.31 3.63 -23.59
CA PHE A 391 7.80 3.24 -24.91
C PHE A 391 6.47 3.78 -25.46
N THR A 392 5.37 3.84 -24.72
CA THR A 392 4.05 4.23 -25.29
C THR A 392 3.50 5.55 -24.80
N ASP A 393 3.76 5.95 -23.55
CA ASP A 393 2.96 7.02 -22.93
C ASP A 393 3.75 8.25 -22.47
N LEU A 394 5.09 8.17 -22.31
CA LEU A 394 5.89 9.34 -21.87
C LEU A 394 6.12 10.32 -23.03
N THR A 395 5.28 11.34 -23.11
CA THR A 395 5.27 12.33 -24.22
C THR A 395 6.00 13.63 -23.92
N GLU A 396 6.13 14.00 -22.65
CA GLU A 396 6.72 15.27 -22.24
C GLU A 396 7.37 15.18 -20.85
N LEU A 397 8.28 16.13 -20.58
CA LEU A 397 8.86 16.36 -19.27
C LEU A 397 8.25 17.65 -18.69
N PRO A 398 8.09 17.75 -17.36
CA PRO A 398 7.49 18.93 -16.74
C PRO A 398 8.36 20.18 -16.91
N GLU A 399 7.76 21.37 -16.90
CA GLU A 399 8.50 22.64 -17.03
C GLU A 399 9.52 22.87 -15.89
N THR A 400 9.28 22.29 -14.71
CA THR A 400 10.21 22.35 -13.56
C THR A 400 11.44 21.45 -13.74
N PHE A 401 11.51 20.62 -14.78
CA PHE A 401 12.60 19.66 -14.96
C PHE A 401 13.98 20.34 -15.04
N GLY A 402 14.05 21.58 -15.53
CA GLY A 402 15.27 22.39 -15.51
C GLY A 402 15.76 22.80 -14.11
N ASP A 403 14.99 22.59 -13.05
CA ASP A 403 15.38 22.86 -11.66
C ASP A 403 16.22 21.75 -11.03
N LEU A 404 16.45 20.63 -11.74
CA LEU A 404 17.32 19.52 -11.32
C LEU A 404 18.81 19.90 -11.45
N THR A 405 19.22 20.91 -10.69
CA THR A 405 20.53 21.58 -10.83
C THR A 405 21.75 20.69 -10.59
N ASN A 406 21.63 19.60 -9.82
CA ASN A 406 22.72 18.64 -9.60
C ASN A 406 22.72 17.44 -10.57
N LEU A 407 21.79 17.39 -11.53
CA LEU A 407 21.67 16.26 -12.46
C LEU A 407 22.89 16.17 -13.37
N LYS A 408 23.54 15.00 -13.38
CA LYS A 408 24.77 14.71 -14.12
C LYS A 408 24.52 13.76 -15.29
N GLU A 409 23.65 12.77 -15.08
CA GLU A 409 23.35 11.73 -16.05
C GLU A 409 21.83 11.60 -16.22
N LEU A 410 21.38 11.73 -17.47
CA LEU A 410 19.99 11.60 -17.85
C LEU A 410 19.85 10.64 -19.02
N ASP A 411 19.09 9.57 -18.84
CA ASP A 411 18.65 8.73 -19.95
C ASP A 411 17.12 8.80 -20.08
N ILE A 412 16.65 9.33 -21.22
CA ILE A 412 15.24 9.38 -21.60
C ILE A 412 15.01 8.68 -22.93
N SER A 413 15.93 7.80 -23.34
CA SER A 413 15.85 7.11 -24.63
C SER A 413 14.64 6.20 -24.75
N ASN A 414 14.22 5.92 -25.98
CA ASN A 414 13.12 5.01 -26.31
C ASN A 414 11.79 5.39 -25.62
N ASN A 415 11.42 6.66 -25.75
CA ASN A 415 10.15 7.22 -25.29
C ASN A 415 9.44 7.95 -26.46
N GLN A 416 8.37 8.70 -26.17
CA GLN A 416 7.60 9.46 -27.17
C GLN A 416 7.77 10.97 -26.98
N ILE A 417 8.93 11.41 -26.50
CA ILE A 417 9.18 12.81 -26.15
C ILE A 417 9.35 13.65 -27.42
N HIS A 418 8.48 14.64 -27.59
CA HIS A 418 8.51 15.55 -28.75
C HIS A 418 9.36 16.79 -28.54
N ALA A 419 9.43 17.30 -27.31
CA ALA A 419 10.19 18.48 -26.97
C ALA A 419 10.81 18.36 -25.58
N LEU A 420 12.02 18.87 -25.43
CA LEU A 420 12.59 19.17 -24.11
C LEU A 420 11.98 20.49 -23.58
N PRO A 421 11.77 20.62 -22.26
CA PRO A 421 11.19 21.83 -21.67
C PRO A 421 12.13 23.03 -21.88
N ASP A 422 11.58 24.24 -22.02
CA ASP A 422 12.40 25.42 -22.31
C ASP A 422 13.43 25.71 -21.20
N THR A 423 13.14 25.30 -19.96
CA THR A 423 14.05 25.39 -18.81
C THR A 423 15.22 24.41 -18.85
N PHE A 424 15.26 23.45 -19.79
CA PHE A 424 16.28 22.38 -19.85
C PHE A 424 17.72 22.92 -19.95
N GLY A 425 17.91 24.11 -20.51
CA GLY A 425 19.22 24.79 -20.55
C GLY A 425 19.82 25.12 -19.18
N ARG A 426 19.03 25.08 -18.10
CA ARG A 426 19.47 25.35 -16.71
C ARG A 426 20.20 24.18 -16.04
N LEU A 427 20.24 23.02 -16.69
CA LEU A 427 20.92 21.82 -16.19
C LEU A 427 22.46 21.94 -16.35
N GLU A 428 23.09 22.83 -15.58
CA GLU A 428 24.51 23.17 -15.72
C GLU A 428 25.44 21.96 -15.54
N ASN A 429 25.12 21.08 -14.58
CA ASN A 429 25.93 19.91 -14.24
C ASN A 429 25.70 18.69 -15.14
N LEU A 430 24.78 18.77 -16.12
CA LEU A 430 24.46 17.63 -16.98
C LEU A 430 25.61 17.36 -17.95
N THR A 431 26.17 16.15 -17.88
CA THR A 431 27.34 15.72 -18.66
C THR A 431 27.03 14.55 -19.59
N LYS A 432 26.09 13.67 -19.20
CA LYS A 432 25.62 12.55 -20.02
C LYS A 432 24.12 12.70 -20.26
N LEU A 433 23.74 12.70 -21.53
CA LEU A 433 22.36 12.77 -21.96
C LEU A 433 22.14 11.78 -23.09
N ASN A 434 21.17 10.89 -22.91
CA ASN A 434 20.71 9.98 -23.94
C ASN A 434 19.24 10.29 -24.25
N VAL A 435 18.97 10.67 -25.50
CA VAL A 435 17.63 11.00 -26.00
C VAL A 435 17.21 10.13 -27.18
N ASP A 436 18.01 9.12 -27.52
CA ASP A 436 17.81 8.29 -28.71
C ASP A 436 16.44 7.61 -28.71
N GLY A 437 15.88 7.36 -29.89
CA GLY A 437 14.58 6.69 -29.98
C GLY A 437 13.39 7.53 -29.49
N ASN A 438 13.49 8.86 -29.53
CA ASN A 438 12.37 9.78 -29.33
C ASN A 438 12.04 10.56 -30.62
N PRO A 439 10.75 10.91 -30.87
CA PRO A 439 10.34 11.78 -31.96
C PRO A 439 10.60 13.28 -31.66
N LEU A 440 11.81 13.61 -31.23
CA LEU A 440 12.21 14.97 -30.82
C LEU A 440 12.20 15.94 -32.02
N VAL A 441 11.46 17.03 -31.85
CA VAL A 441 11.44 18.20 -32.74
C VAL A 441 12.24 19.35 -32.13
N ILE A 442 12.21 19.46 -30.80
CA ILE A 442 12.91 20.51 -30.04
C ILE A 442 13.75 19.83 -28.95
N PRO A 443 15.09 19.91 -29.00
CA PRO A 443 15.92 20.57 -30.01
C PRO A 443 15.93 19.82 -31.35
N PRO A 444 16.21 20.51 -32.48
CA PRO A 444 16.36 19.90 -33.79
C PRO A 444 17.43 18.78 -33.84
N PRO A 445 17.30 17.78 -34.72
CA PRO A 445 18.21 16.63 -34.78
C PRO A 445 19.69 16.98 -34.96
N ASP A 446 19.98 18.06 -35.69
CA ASP A 446 21.34 18.57 -35.91
C ASP A 446 21.97 19.14 -34.64
N VAL A 447 21.18 19.71 -33.74
CA VAL A 447 21.64 20.14 -32.40
C VAL A 447 21.84 18.93 -31.50
N VAL A 448 20.96 17.93 -31.58
CA VAL A 448 21.08 16.69 -30.80
C VAL A 448 22.39 15.96 -31.12
N GLN A 449 22.75 15.87 -32.41
CA GLN A 449 23.98 15.23 -32.87
C GLN A 449 25.27 15.93 -32.40
N GLN A 450 25.21 17.22 -32.06
CA GLN A 450 26.35 17.98 -31.53
C GLN A 450 26.59 17.71 -30.03
N GLY A 451 25.66 17.01 -29.36
CA GLY A 451 25.81 16.55 -27.98
C GLY A 451 25.21 17.49 -26.93
N VAL A 452 25.46 17.16 -25.66
CA VAL A 452 24.78 17.73 -24.48
C VAL A 452 24.94 19.25 -24.39
N GLU A 453 26.16 19.77 -24.62
CA GLU A 453 26.42 21.21 -24.53
C GLU A 453 25.68 22.02 -25.60
N ALA A 454 25.60 21.50 -26.83
CA ALA A 454 24.85 22.16 -27.90
C ALA A 454 23.36 22.21 -27.58
N ILE A 455 22.80 21.12 -27.04
CA ILE A 455 21.41 21.06 -26.56
C ILE A 455 21.18 22.10 -25.45
N LYS A 456 22.02 22.13 -24.41
CA LYS A 456 21.89 23.09 -23.29
C LYS A 456 21.93 24.54 -23.79
N MET A 457 22.88 24.86 -24.67
CA MET A 457 23.03 26.20 -25.25
C MET A 457 21.84 26.59 -26.12
N PHE A 458 21.33 25.68 -26.95
CA PHE A 458 20.16 25.91 -27.78
C PHE A 458 18.91 26.18 -26.92
N MET A 459 18.65 25.33 -25.93
CA MET A 459 17.50 25.47 -25.03
C MET A 459 17.62 26.74 -24.17
N GLY A 460 18.81 27.04 -23.64
CA GLY A 460 19.06 28.26 -22.87
C GLY A 460 18.85 29.54 -23.68
N LYS A 461 19.34 29.57 -24.94
CA LYS A 461 19.11 30.71 -25.84
C LYS A 461 17.62 30.88 -26.17
N ARG A 462 16.93 29.77 -26.47
CA ARG A 462 15.50 29.75 -26.73
C ARG A 462 14.70 30.30 -25.55
N TRP A 463 15.04 29.90 -24.33
CA TRP A 463 14.41 30.42 -23.11
C TRP A 463 14.61 31.93 -22.93
N LEU A 464 15.82 32.44 -23.19
CA LEU A 464 16.08 33.88 -23.15
C LEU A 464 15.25 34.65 -24.19
N GLU A 465 15.11 34.11 -25.40
CA GLU A 465 14.25 34.70 -26.44
C GLU A 465 12.78 34.75 -26.01
N ILE A 466 12.28 33.69 -25.35
CA ILE A 466 10.92 33.64 -24.78
C ILE A 466 10.74 34.72 -23.72
N LEU A 467 11.69 34.84 -22.77
CA LEU A 467 11.62 35.84 -21.69
C LEU A 467 11.65 37.28 -22.22
N VAL A 468 12.53 37.59 -23.18
CA VAL A 468 12.60 38.92 -23.79
C VAL A 468 11.30 39.26 -24.53
N GLU A 469 10.71 38.30 -25.22
CA GLU A 469 9.44 38.48 -25.92
C GLU A 469 8.27 38.66 -24.94
N GLU A 470 8.27 37.95 -23.81
CA GLU A 470 7.27 38.11 -22.76
C GLU A 470 7.38 39.47 -22.06
N GLU A 471 8.60 39.92 -21.74
CA GLU A 471 8.85 41.26 -21.19
C GLU A 471 8.41 42.36 -22.17
N ARG A 472 8.70 42.20 -23.46
CA ARG A 472 8.24 43.10 -24.52
C ARG A 472 6.71 43.18 -24.58
N LYS A 473 6.02 42.03 -24.50
CA LYS A 473 4.55 41.98 -24.46
C LYS A 473 3.99 42.63 -23.21
N SER A 474 4.61 42.40 -22.05
CA SER A 474 4.22 43.02 -20.78
C SER A 474 4.37 44.55 -20.84
N MET A 475 5.48 45.06 -21.35
CA MET A 475 5.70 46.50 -21.55
C MET A 475 4.65 47.11 -22.50
N LEU A 476 4.34 46.46 -23.62
CA LEU A 476 3.31 46.91 -24.55
C LEU A 476 1.92 46.94 -23.89
N GLN A 477 1.61 45.94 -23.06
CA GLN A 477 0.33 45.87 -22.35
C GLN A 477 0.19 46.98 -21.30
N VAL A 478 1.26 47.28 -20.55
CA VAL A 478 1.31 48.41 -19.62
C VAL A 478 1.13 49.73 -20.37
N GLN A 479 1.84 49.89 -21.50
CA GLN A 479 1.74 51.09 -22.33
C GLN A 479 0.34 51.26 -22.94
N GLU A 480 -0.35 50.18 -23.33
CA GLU A 480 -1.74 50.22 -23.79
C GLU A 480 -2.72 50.56 -22.65
N GLN A 481 -2.50 50.07 -21.43
CA GLN A 481 -3.32 50.45 -20.28
C GLN A 481 -3.14 51.93 -19.90
N GLU A 482 -1.90 52.43 -19.93
CA GLU A 482 -1.60 53.85 -19.71
C GLU A 482 -2.14 54.73 -20.84
N ALA A 483 -2.00 54.31 -22.11
CA ALA A 483 -2.59 54.99 -23.26
C ALA A 483 -4.13 54.95 -23.22
N GLY A 484 -4.72 53.86 -22.73
CA GLY A 484 -6.16 53.70 -22.47
C GLY A 484 -6.68 54.62 -21.35
N TRP A 485 -5.88 54.83 -20.31
CA TRP A 485 -6.14 55.82 -19.25
C TRP A 485 -6.06 57.26 -19.81
N LEU A 486 -5.03 57.56 -20.60
CA LEU A 486 -4.83 58.88 -21.21
C LEU A 486 -5.91 59.19 -22.27
N THR A 487 -6.34 58.20 -23.06
CA THR A 487 -7.46 58.38 -24.02
C THR A 487 -8.80 58.58 -23.31
N ARG A 488 -9.10 57.86 -22.23
CA ARG A 488 -10.29 58.12 -21.39
C ARG A 488 -10.27 59.51 -20.74
N SER A 489 -9.10 59.98 -20.32
CA SER A 489 -8.92 61.32 -19.74
C SER A 489 -9.08 62.46 -20.76
N THR A 490 -8.72 62.23 -22.03
CA THR A 490 -8.96 63.22 -23.11
C THR A 490 -10.40 63.23 -23.65
N SER A 491 -11.18 62.18 -23.39
CA SER A 491 -12.57 62.11 -23.85
C SER A 491 -13.52 63.01 -23.05
N TRP A 492 -13.17 63.43 -21.83
CA TRP A 492 -13.92 64.45 -21.07
C TRP A 492 -13.59 65.89 -21.51
N LEU A 493 -12.45 66.11 -22.18
CA LEU A 493 -12.04 67.43 -22.66
C LEU A 493 -12.54 67.77 -24.07
N LYS A 494 -13.10 66.81 -24.81
CA LYS A 494 -13.70 67.05 -26.14
C LYS A 494 -15.19 67.43 -26.11
N ASP A 495 -15.91 67.16 -25.01
CA ASP A 495 -17.32 67.54 -24.86
C ASP A 495 -17.54 68.97 -24.32
N TYR A 496 -16.47 69.72 -24.00
CA TYR A 496 -16.59 71.08 -23.42
C TYR A 496 -16.26 72.24 -24.37
N VAL A 497 -16.08 72.01 -25.69
CA VAL A 497 -15.73 73.08 -26.65
C VAL A 497 -16.73 73.23 -27.82
N SER A 498 -17.83 72.46 -27.88
CA SER A 498 -18.92 72.74 -28.84
C SER A 498 -20.26 72.94 -28.14
N GLY A 499 -20.55 74.17 -27.73
CA GLY A 499 -21.88 74.51 -27.20
C GLY A 499 -21.98 75.83 -26.46
N VAL A 500 -21.57 76.94 -27.07
CA VAL A 500 -21.96 78.29 -26.60
C VAL A 500 -22.85 78.92 -27.68
N SER A 501 -24.17 78.76 -27.56
CA SER A 501 -25.16 79.79 -27.94
C SER A 501 -26.59 79.44 -27.47
N GLU A 502 -27.24 80.44 -26.86
CA GLU A 502 -28.69 80.63 -26.60
C GLU A 502 -29.38 79.77 -25.52
N TYR A 503 -29.68 80.28 -24.31
CA TYR A 503 -30.70 81.26 -23.84
C TYR A 503 -32.13 80.70 -23.59
N LEU A 504 -32.52 80.80 -22.29
CA LEU A 504 -33.85 81.04 -21.68
C LEU A 504 -34.84 79.89 -21.37
N GLY A 505 -35.14 79.76 -20.06
CA GLY A 505 -36.47 79.34 -19.58
C GLY A 505 -36.52 78.48 -18.31
N SER A 506 -36.43 79.09 -17.13
CA SER A 506 -36.95 78.55 -15.84
C SER A 506 -38.38 79.09 -15.61
N PRO A 507 -39.19 78.69 -14.58
CA PRO A 507 -38.84 77.97 -13.33
C PRO A 507 -39.86 76.92 -12.79
N ARG A 508 -39.44 76.10 -11.81
CA ARG A 508 -40.13 75.89 -10.50
C ARG A 508 -39.32 74.95 -9.58
N THR A 509 -39.04 75.44 -8.37
CA THR A 509 -38.42 74.80 -7.18
C THR A 509 -39.54 74.56 -6.12
N PRO A 510 -39.34 74.04 -4.87
CA PRO A 510 -38.08 73.93 -4.09
C PRO A 510 -37.93 72.80 -3.02
N ARG A 511 -36.77 72.87 -2.30
CA ARG A 511 -36.39 72.37 -0.94
C ARG A 511 -35.79 70.95 -0.84
N ASP A 512 -34.74 70.67 -0.06
CA ASP A 512 -33.87 71.45 0.85
C ASP A 512 -32.59 70.62 1.19
N PRO A 513 -31.62 71.09 2.02
CA PRO A 513 -30.19 70.99 1.70
C PRO A 513 -29.32 70.29 2.77
N VAL A 514 -28.01 70.23 2.51
CA VAL A 514 -26.91 70.29 3.50
C VAL A 514 -26.78 69.09 4.47
N LEU A 515 -25.77 68.23 4.27
CA LEU A 515 -24.56 68.17 5.12
C LEU A 515 -23.64 66.99 4.77
N ASP A 516 -22.36 67.34 4.80
CA ASP A 516 -21.15 66.53 4.94
C ASP A 516 -21.23 65.29 5.82
N GLN A 517 -20.44 64.28 5.44
CA GLN A 517 -19.52 63.45 6.24
C GLN A 517 -19.33 62.13 5.45
N GLN A 518 -18.15 61.56 5.22
CA GLN A 518 -16.78 61.77 5.65
C GLN A 518 -15.93 60.79 4.81
N LEU A 519 -14.71 61.20 4.44
CA LEU A 519 -13.53 60.37 4.12
C LEU A 519 -13.61 59.32 3.01
#